data_AF-A0A928EJC3-F1
#
_entry.id   AF-A0A928EJC3-F1
#
_cell.length_a   1.000
_cell.length_b   1.000
_cell.length_c   1.000
_cell.angle_alpha   90.00
_cell.angle_beta   90.00
_cell.angle_gamma   90.00
#
_symmetry.space_group_name_H-M   'P 1'
#
loop_
_entity.id
_entity.type
_entity.pdbx_description
1 polymer ?
#
loop_
_entity_poly.entity_id
_entity_poly.type
_entity_poly.pdbx_seq_one_letter_code
_entity_poly.pdbx_strand_id
1 'polypeptide(L)'
;MIDASSILTAMFFIMVIWGALRGLMRGFGRQAVHTVLTIVVAVISFVSTLSLSDKICSFFTPESIKGLLENVGDADGTFDFSVITEYLSSVETLIKLPVGALITPIIFMVIFVLLNSFVGILNAIVCAIFGIEKPEGEAHKTVIGGAIGLAEGLIIAIIFFLPFANIFNVADRSVDAVRGKDGDRYNKIVEPYDTYCGELGEHFAIKLSATCGKPLLDKLCTAEIDGHNVNLRDECVEVADVVIEFYTLGKIDYSALTEDNKAALRSAVTALENSEYLTLLMSGIFRDMGRAFTDGVVPVSAPAPYDVILNPAITMFATSDENNFRSDVDTLLDVYFILSDSGVLKAFGQEGQEDAMRNAFILKDENGETTVNKVVNKLNQNEHMSPIVKAITDMSLIMLTNQLGVDANIAETYDSVKNGMQEVIAVDRDQYGSDEEYEEARNTKLNETLTENNINLSDEEVDGIGDYIDEHYGEDNELTDEEFNDIIFSYYDVYLGLQGEGSENP
;
A
#
# COMPACT_ATOMS: atom_id res chain seq x y z
N MET A 1 -24.73 34.91 16.61
CA MET A 1 -24.64 33.47 16.31
C MET A 1 -24.43 32.75 17.62
N ILE A 2 -25.16 31.67 17.87
CA ILE A 2 -24.83 30.77 18.99
C ILE A 2 -23.61 29.98 18.52
N ASP A 3 -22.51 30.09 19.25
CA ASP A 3 -21.28 29.35 19.00
C ASP A 3 -21.53 27.84 19.20
N ALA A 4 -21.03 26.99 18.29
CA ALA A 4 -21.18 25.54 18.33
C ALA A 4 -20.62 24.93 19.62
N SER A 5 -19.54 25.51 20.17
CA SER A 5 -18.98 25.13 21.47
C SER A 5 -19.99 25.36 22.61
N SER A 6 -20.73 26.47 22.56
CA SER A 6 -21.79 26.77 23.53
C SER A 6 -22.97 25.80 23.43
N ILE A 7 -23.28 25.29 22.23
CA ILE A 7 -24.32 24.26 22.02
C ILE A 7 -23.89 22.93 22.65
N LEU A 8 -22.65 22.48 22.39
CA LEU A 8 -22.11 21.25 22.98
C LEU A 8 -22.09 21.33 24.51
N THR A 9 -21.66 22.46 25.06
CA THR A 9 -21.69 22.74 26.51
C THR A 9 -23.12 22.63 27.05
N ALA A 10 -24.08 23.31 26.42
CA ALA A 10 -25.48 23.27 26.85
C ALA A 10 -26.06 21.86 26.80
N MET A 11 -25.83 21.12 25.72
CA MET A 11 -26.29 19.73 25.57
C MET A 11 -25.73 18.82 26.66
N PHE A 12 -24.42 18.90 26.93
CA PHE A 12 -23.78 18.14 27.99
C PHE A 12 -24.41 18.43 29.35
N PHE A 13 -24.50 19.70 29.73
CA PHE A 13 -25.08 20.07 31.02
C PHE A 13 -26.56 19.73 31.13
N ILE A 14 -27.34 19.86 30.05
CA ILE A 14 -28.74 19.43 30.03
C ILE A 14 -28.84 17.94 30.36
N MET A 15 -28.04 17.07 29.73
CA MET A 15 -28.07 15.62 30.00
C MET A 15 -27.72 15.29 31.46
N VAL A 16 -26.67 15.92 31.99
CA VAL A 16 -26.20 15.70 33.37
C VAL A 16 -27.20 16.24 34.41
N ILE A 17 -27.67 17.48 34.24
CA ILE A 17 -28.66 18.11 35.13
C ILE A 17 -29.97 17.35 35.08
N TRP A 18 -30.40 16.92 33.91
CA TRP A 18 -31.62 16.14 33.75
C TRP A 18 -31.52 14.78 34.46
N GLY A 19 -30.37 14.11 34.39
CA GLY A 19 -30.06 12.94 35.20
C GLY A 19 -30.20 13.22 36.70
N ALA A 20 -29.59 14.31 37.18
CA ALA A 20 -29.68 14.75 38.57
C ALA A 20 -31.13 14.97 39.03
N LEU A 21 -31.91 15.73 38.24
CA LEU A 21 -33.30 16.04 38.52
C LEU A 21 -34.16 14.77 38.58
N ARG A 22 -33.99 13.85 37.62
CA ARG A 22 -34.65 12.54 37.67
C ARG A 22 -34.27 11.76 38.93
N GLY A 23 -32.99 11.77 39.30
CA GLY A 23 -32.49 11.12 40.51
C GLY A 23 -33.11 11.69 41.79
N LEU A 24 -33.22 13.01 41.90
CA LEU A 24 -33.91 13.69 43.00
C LEU A 24 -35.41 13.34 43.03
N MET A 25 -36.06 13.28 41.86
CA MET A 25 -37.48 12.93 41.77
C MET A 25 -37.76 11.48 42.20
N ARG A 26 -36.87 10.54 41.85
CA ARG A 26 -37.02 9.09 42.07
C ARG A 26 -36.50 8.59 43.42
N GLY A 27 -35.50 9.26 44.00
CA GLY A 27 -34.80 8.81 45.22
C GLY A 27 -33.87 7.62 44.99
N PHE A 28 -32.99 7.33 45.96
CA PHE A 28 -31.90 6.35 45.84
C PHE A 28 -32.30 4.99 45.24
N GLY A 29 -33.26 4.28 45.83
CA GLY A 29 -33.56 2.89 45.45
C GLY A 29 -34.05 2.75 44.00
N ARG A 30 -34.99 3.61 43.57
CA ARG A 30 -35.51 3.59 42.19
C ARG A 30 -34.49 4.08 41.19
N GLN A 31 -33.71 5.11 41.56
CA GLN A 31 -32.68 5.64 40.68
C GLN A 31 -31.55 4.63 40.48
N ALA A 32 -31.11 3.92 41.53
CA ALA A 32 -30.10 2.87 41.42
C ALA A 32 -30.54 1.75 40.46
N VAL A 33 -31.78 1.26 40.58
CA VAL A 33 -32.33 0.25 39.65
C VAL A 33 -32.34 0.77 38.21
N HIS A 34 -32.76 2.02 38.01
CA HIS A 34 -32.78 2.62 36.67
C HIS A 34 -31.38 2.79 36.07
N THR A 35 -30.40 3.20 36.87
CA THR A 35 -29.01 3.33 36.44
C THR A 35 -28.42 1.96 36.08
N VAL A 36 -28.71 0.92 36.86
CA VAL A 36 -28.33 -0.46 36.50
C VAL A 36 -28.98 -0.89 35.19
N LEU A 37 -30.27 -0.62 34.99
CA LEU A 37 -30.94 -0.89 33.71
C LEU A 37 -30.31 -0.13 32.56
N THR A 38 -29.90 1.13 32.77
CA THR A 38 -29.23 1.95 31.76
C THR A 38 -27.88 1.33 31.37
N ILE A 39 -27.10 0.84 32.34
CA ILE A 39 -25.84 0.13 32.09
C ILE A 39 -26.11 -1.18 31.33
N VAL A 40 -27.12 -1.96 31.73
CA VAL A 40 -27.51 -3.19 31.03
C VAL A 40 -27.91 -2.88 29.58
N VAL A 41 -28.67 -1.81 29.35
CA VAL A 41 -29.02 -1.36 28.01
C VAL A 41 -27.79 -0.95 27.20
N ALA A 42 -26.82 -0.26 27.81
CA ALA A 42 -25.55 0.06 27.15
C ALA A 42 -24.80 -1.21 26.73
N VAL A 43 -24.72 -2.22 27.59
CA VAL A 43 -24.10 -3.51 27.28
C VAL A 43 -24.84 -4.23 26.15
N ILE A 44 -26.17 -4.31 26.21
CA ILE A 44 -26.99 -4.93 25.16
C ILE A 44 -26.81 -4.18 23.84
N SER A 45 -26.77 -2.85 23.87
CA SER A 45 -26.59 -2.02 22.67
C SER A 45 -25.21 -2.25 22.05
N PHE A 46 -24.17 -2.36 22.89
CA PHE A 46 -22.80 -2.63 22.46
C PHE A 46 -22.70 -4.00 21.78
N VAL A 47 -23.17 -5.06 22.43
CA VAL A 47 -23.17 -6.42 21.85
C VAL A 47 -24.02 -6.49 20.57
N SER A 48 -25.20 -5.86 20.58
CA SER A 48 -26.06 -5.80 19.40
C SER A 48 -25.37 -5.08 18.24
N THR A 49 -24.63 -4.01 18.52
CA THR A 49 -23.88 -3.26 17.49
C THR A 49 -22.76 -4.10 16.90
N LEU A 50 -21.99 -4.82 17.72
CA LEU A 50 -20.95 -5.73 17.22
C LEU A 50 -21.54 -6.78 16.27
N SER A 51 -22.67 -7.40 16.64
CA SER A 51 -23.35 -8.36 15.77
C SER A 51 -24.02 -7.76 14.52
N LEU A 52 -24.32 -6.46 14.55
CA LEU A 52 -24.90 -5.75 13.40
C LEU A 52 -23.82 -5.22 12.44
N SER A 53 -22.62 -4.94 12.94
CA SER A 53 -21.53 -4.31 12.19
C SER A 53 -21.26 -5.04 10.88
N ASP A 54 -21.12 -6.38 10.92
CA ASP A 54 -20.90 -7.21 9.73
C ASP A 54 -22.03 -7.09 8.71
N LYS A 55 -23.29 -7.00 9.18
CA LYS A 55 -24.46 -6.83 8.29
C LYS A 55 -24.53 -5.44 7.71
N ILE A 56 -24.14 -4.42 8.47
CA ILE A 56 -24.11 -3.03 8.00
C ILE A 56 -23.06 -2.88 6.92
N CYS A 57 -21.88 -3.50 7.06
CA CYS A 57 -20.87 -3.52 6.00
C CYS A 57 -21.45 -4.05 4.68
N SER A 58 -22.31 -5.08 4.73
CA SER A 58 -22.95 -5.62 3.52
C SER A 58 -23.99 -4.69 2.85
N PHE A 59 -24.49 -3.66 3.55
CA PHE A 59 -25.36 -2.64 2.96
C PHE A 59 -24.59 -1.58 2.16
N PHE A 60 -23.31 -1.39 2.44
CA PHE A 60 -22.45 -0.50 1.68
C PHE A 60 -21.87 -1.29 0.51
N THR A 61 -22.49 -1.17 -0.66
CA THR A 61 -21.97 -1.78 -1.88
C THR A 61 -20.88 -0.90 -2.50
N PRO A 62 -19.98 -1.47 -3.33
CA PRO A 62 -19.02 -0.68 -4.12
C PRO A 62 -19.71 0.46 -4.90
N GLU A 63 -20.93 0.23 -5.39
CA GLU A 63 -21.76 1.23 -6.08
C GLU A 63 -22.16 2.42 -5.17
N SER A 64 -22.44 2.15 -3.90
CA SER A 64 -22.82 3.19 -2.93
C SER A 64 -21.63 4.10 -2.61
N ILE A 65 -20.42 3.54 -2.59
CA ILE A 65 -19.18 4.29 -2.38
C ILE A 65 -18.75 5.01 -3.66
N LYS A 66 -18.94 4.40 -4.83
CA LYS A 66 -18.76 5.07 -6.12
C LYS A 66 -19.57 6.35 -6.19
N GLY A 67 -20.85 6.31 -5.80
CA GLY A 67 -21.67 7.52 -5.72
C GLY A 67 -21.18 8.56 -4.70
N LEU A 68 -20.58 8.15 -3.57
CA LEU A 68 -19.96 9.08 -2.61
C LEU A 68 -18.67 9.70 -3.15
N LEU A 69 -17.82 8.91 -3.81
CA LEU A 69 -16.54 9.33 -4.39
C LEU A 69 -16.75 10.19 -5.64
N GLU A 70 -17.74 9.93 -6.48
CA GLU A 70 -18.10 10.78 -7.62
C GLU A 70 -18.52 12.19 -7.17
N ASN A 71 -19.22 12.30 -6.04
CA ASN A 71 -19.60 13.60 -5.45
C ASN A 71 -18.40 14.36 -4.84
N VAL A 72 -17.30 13.68 -4.54
CA VAL A 72 -16.05 14.26 -4.00
C VAL A 72 -15.00 14.47 -5.10
N GLY A 73 -15.04 13.65 -6.15
CA GLY A 73 -14.05 13.49 -7.21
C GLY A 73 -14.35 14.23 -8.52
N ASP A 74 -15.43 15.01 -8.59
CA ASP A 74 -15.76 15.90 -9.72
C ASP A 74 -14.73 17.04 -9.94
N ALA A 75 -13.55 16.95 -9.31
CA ALA A 75 -12.52 17.97 -9.35
C ALA A 75 -11.50 17.81 -10.48
N ASP A 76 -11.15 16.60 -10.96
CA ASP A 76 -10.08 16.48 -11.99
C ASP A 76 -10.20 15.28 -12.97
N GLY A 77 -11.19 14.38 -12.86
CA GLY A 77 -11.54 13.42 -13.94
C GLY A 77 -10.48 12.38 -14.35
N THR A 78 -9.44 12.15 -13.56
CA THR A 78 -8.27 11.33 -13.93
C THR A 78 -8.33 9.86 -13.52
N PHE A 79 -9.35 9.40 -12.78
CA PHE A 79 -9.38 8.03 -12.28
C PHE A 79 -10.79 7.41 -12.32
N ASP A 80 -10.99 6.45 -13.21
CA ASP A 80 -12.24 5.69 -13.30
C ASP A 80 -12.23 4.52 -12.31
N PHE A 81 -12.78 4.77 -11.12
CA PHE A 81 -12.91 3.77 -10.06
C PHE A 81 -13.84 2.60 -10.45
N SER A 82 -14.62 2.70 -11.53
CA SER A 82 -15.57 1.65 -11.91
C SER A 82 -14.89 0.36 -12.35
N VAL A 83 -13.78 0.47 -13.09
CA VAL A 83 -12.97 -0.68 -13.51
C VAL A 83 -12.33 -1.36 -12.29
N ILE A 84 -11.89 -0.58 -11.30
CA ILE A 84 -11.24 -1.10 -10.08
C ILE A 84 -12.26 -1.83 -9.20
N THR A 85 -13.49 -1.32 -9.08
CA THR A 85 -14.54 -1.95 -8.27
C THR A 85 -15.15 -3.22 -8.89
N GLU A 86 -15.10 -3.39 -10.21
CA GLU A 86 -15.70 -4.54 -10.91
C GLU A 86 -14.80 -5.79 -10.88
N TYR A 87 -13.48 -5.61 -10.77
CA TYR A 87 -12.50 -6.70 -10.90
C TYR A 87 -11.72 -7.05 -9.62
N LEU A 88 -11.79 -6.24 -8.57
CA LEU A 88 -10.93 -6.40 -7.38
C LEU A 88 -11.79 -6.70 -6.14
N SER A 89 -11.89 -7.98 -5.79
CA SER A 89 -12.56 -8.46 -4.57
C SER A 89 -12.01 -7.77 -3.30
N SER A 90 -10.74 -7.41 -3.35
CA SER A 90 -10.01 -6.65 -2.33
C SER A 90 -10.60 -5.26 -2.06
N VAL A 91 -11.38 -4.67 -3.00
CA VAL A 91 -12.02 -3.35 -2.81
C VAL A 91 -13.23 -3.41 -1.87
N GLU A 92 -13.88 -4.57 -1.70
CA GLU A 92 -14.91 -4.74 -0.65
C GLU A 92 -14.31 -4.48 0.74
N THR A 93 -13.03 -4.76 0.91
CA THR A 93 -12.30 -4.47 2.14
C THR A 93 -12.27 -2.97 2.39
N LEU A 94 -11.96 -2.11 1.40
CA LEU A 94 -11.97 -0.62 1.47
C LEU A 94 -13.29 -0.03 2.00
N ILE A 95 -14.40 -0.70 1.74
CA ILE A 95 -15.75 -0.28 2.16
C ILE A 95 -15.92 -0.40 3.68
N LYS A 96 -15.26 -1.38 4.30
CA LYS A 96 -15.36 -1.63 5.76
C LYS A 96 -14.76 -0.48 6.58
N LEU A 97 -13.81 0.27 6.02
CA LEU A 97 -13.07 1.33 6.69
C LEU A 97 -13.97 2.51 7.14
N PRO A 98 -14.71 3.20 6.25
CA PRO A 98 -15.62 4.27 6.67
C PRO A 98 -16.78 3.76 7.54
N VAL A 99 -17.25 2.54 7.29
CA VAL A 99 -18.37 1.94 8.05
C VAL A 99 -17.95 1.65 9.50
N GLY A 100 -16.85 0.93 9.68
CA GLY A 100 -16.40 0.55 11.01
C GLY A 100 -15.77 1.70 11.80
N ALA A 101 -15.03 2.59 11.13
CA ALA A 101 -14.43 3.74 11.79
C ALA A 101 -15.49 4.79 12.17
N LEU A 102 -16.41 5.17 11.27
CA LEU A 102 -17.29 6.32 11.50
C LEU A 102 -18.73 5.95 11.87
N ILE A 103 -19.29 4.90 11.26
CA ILE A 103 -20.71 4.59 11.35
C ILE A 103 -21.02 3.72 12.58
N THR A 104 -20.15 2.78 12.94
CA THR A 104 -20.39 1.86 14.07
C THR A 104 -20.61 2.58 15.41
N PRO A 105 -19.83 3.61 15.80
CA PRO A 105 -20.12 4.40 17.00
C PRO A 105 -21.48 5.12 16.95
N ILE A 106 -21.88 5.61 15.78
CA ILE A 106 -23.19 6.27 15.58
C ILE A 106 -24.32 5.26 15.82
N ILE A 107 -24.20 4.07 15.25
CA ILE A 107 -25.21 3.01 15.38
C ILE A 107 -25.32 2.54 16.83
N PHE A 108 -24.19 2.37 17.52
CA PHE A 108 -24.18 2.09 18.96
C PHE A 108 -24.96 3.13 19.75
N MET A 109 -24.67 4.42 19.51
CA MET A 109 -25.37 5.53 20.16
C MET A 109 -26.88 5.51 19.85
N VAL A 110 -27.26 5.28 18.59
CA VAL A 110 -28.67 5.22 18.17
C VAL A 110 -29.41 4.06 18.84
N ILE A 111 -28.86 2.84 18.80
CA ILE A 111 -29.44 1.66 19.46
C ILE A 111 -29.58 1.91 20.96
N PHE A 112 -28.55 2.48 21.59
CA PHE A 112 -28.59 2.83 23.01
C PHE A 112 -29.70 3.83 23.33
N VAL A 113 -29.82 4.92 22.58
CA VAL A 113 -30.87 5.93 22.80
C VAL A 113 -32.26 5.33 22.61
N LEU A 114 -32.46 4.49 21.58
CA LEU A 114 -33.74 3.84 21.31
C LEU A 114 -34.13 2.85 22.41
N LEU A 115 -33.22 1.93 22.78
CA LEU A 115 -33.47 0.94 23.81
C LEU A 115 -33.64 1.59 25.19
N ASN A 116 -32.83 2.58 25.52
CA ASN A 116 -32.91 3.27 26.81
C ASN A 116 -34.22 4.07 26.91
N SER A 117 -34.67 4.68 25.81
CA SER A 117 -35.97 5.34 25.74
C SER A 117 -37.12 4.34 25.88
N PHE A 118 -37.05 3.20 25.19
CA PHE A 118 -38.06 2.14 25.26
C PHE A 118 -38.17 1.55 26.68
N VAL A 119 -37.04 1.21 27.31
CA VAL A 119 -37.00 0.72 28.70
C VAL A 119 -37.52 1.79 29.67
N GLY A 120 -37.19 3.07 29.43
CA GLY A 120 -37.71 4.19 30.20
C GLY A 120 -39.23 4.31 30.11
N ILE A 121 -39.80 4.19 28.90
CA ILE A 121 -41.25 4.21 28.66
C ILE A 121 -41.92 3.00 29.31
N LEU A 122 -41.40 1.79 29.12
CA LEU A 122 -41.93 0.58 29.74
C LEU A 122 -41.94 0.68 31.27
N ASN A 123 -40.83 1.13 31.86
CA ASN A 123 -40.73 1.30 33.30
C ASN A 123 -41.75 2.35 33.81
N ALA A 124 -41.96 3.44 33.08
CA ALA A 124 -42.99 4.43 33.41
C ALA A 124 -44.40 3.82 33.38
N ILE A 125 -44.72 3.01 32.35
CA ILE A 125 -46.00 2.31 32.23
C ILE A 125 -46.20 1.32 33.38
N VAL A 126 -45.20 0.48 33.68
CA VAL A 126 -45.24 -0.48 34.78
C VAL A 126 -45.45 0.24 36.12
N CYS A 127 -44.70 1.31 36.38
CA CYS A 127 -44.87 2.09 37.60
C CYS A 127 -46.27 2.71 37.72
N ALA A 128 -46.87 3.15 36.60
CA ALA A 128 -48.22 3.71 36.57
C ALA A 128 -49.30 2.64 36.80
N ILE A 129 -49.16 1.44 36.23
CA ILE A 129 -50.12 0.34 36.37
C ILE A 129 -50.10 -0.25 37.78
N PHE A 130 -48.91 -0.50 38.33
CA PHE A 130 -48.78 -1.16 39.63
C PHE A 130 -48.83 -0.20 40.82
N GLY A 131 -49.07 1.09 40.59
CA GLY A 131 -49.22 2.08 41.65
C GLY A 131 -48.03 2.11 42.60
N ILE A 132 -46.80 1.93 42.09
CA ILE A 132 -45.61 1.90 42.94
C ILE A 132 -45.39 3.32 43.47
N GLU A 133 -45.94 3.62 44.64
CA GLU A 133 -45.90 4.95 45.27
C GLU A 133 -44.51 5.26 45.85
N LYS A 134 -44.10 6.52 45.69
CA LYS A 134 -42.80 7.02 46.14
C LYS A 134 -42.69 6.79 47.66
N PRO A 135 -41.61 6.17 48.16
CA PRO A 135 -41.41 6.12 49.61
C PRO A 135 -41.31 7.56 50.15
N GLU A 136 -42.25 7.94 50.99
CA GLU A 136 -42.21 9.23 51.69
C GLU A 136 -41.08 9.23 52.72
N GLY A 137 -40.42 10.38 52.82
CA GLY A 137 -39.63 10.73 53.99
C GLY A 137 -38.24 10.10 54.03
N GLU A 138 -37.25 10.80 53.47
CA GLU A 138 -35.88 10.91 53.99
C GLU A 138 -35.05 11.76 53.02
N ALA A 139 -34.81 13.03 53.37
CA ALA A 139 -34.09 13.98 52.53
C ALA A 139 -32.72 13.46 52.06
N HIS A 140 -32.06 12.64 52.88
CA HIS A 140 -30.77 12.02 52.52
C HIS A 140 -30.90 11.02 51.35
N LYS A 141 -31.96 10.20 51.30
CA LYS A 141 -32.22 9.26 50.18
C LYS A 141 -32.53 9.99 48.87
N THR A 142 -33.12 11.19 48.96
CA THR A 142 -33.35 12.06 47.81
C THR A 142 -32.04 12.62 47.27
N VAL A 143 -31.16 13.15 48.13
CA VAL A 143 -29.86 13.71 47.72
C VAL A 143 -28.95 12.63 47.11
N ILE A 144 -28.87 11.44 47.72
CA ILE A 144 -28.10 10.31 47.17
C ILE A 144 -28.69 9.88 45.81
N GLY A 145 -30.03 9.88 45.68
CA GLY A 145 -30.69 9.66 44.39
C GLY A 145 -30.25 10.67 43.32
N GLY A 146 -30.15 11.96 43.67
CA GLY A 146 -29.61 12.99 42.77
C GLY A 146 -28.17 12.74 42.34
N ALA A 147 -27.30 12.30 43.25
CA ALA A 147 -25.91 11.96 42.94
C ALA A 147 -25.78 10.77 41.97
N ILE A 148 -26.59 9.72 42.16
CA ILE A 148 -26.65 8.58 41.22
C ILE A 148 -27.25 9.04 39.88
N GLY A 149 -28.25 9.93 39.92
CA GLY A 149 -28.80 10.56 38.72
C GLY A 149 -27.76 11.35 37.92
N LEU A 150 -26.87 12.08 38.59
CA LEU A 150 -25.73 12.74 37.95
C LEU A 150 -24.80 11.74 37.27
N ALA A 151 -24.45 10.64 37.94
CA ALA A 151 -23.61 9.60 37.37
C ALA A 151 -24.26 8.92 36.15
N GLU A 152 -25.56 8.64 36.20
CA GLU A 152 -26.31 8.13 35.03
C GLU A 152 -26.32 9.15 33.88
N GLY A 153 -26.55 10.43 34.18
CA GLY A 153 -26.51 11.50 33.19
C GLY A 153 -25.13 11.63 32.52
N LEU A 154 -24.05 11.43 33.28
CA LEU A 154 -22.69 11.38 32.76
C LEU A 154 -22.47 10.17 31.84
N ILE A 155 -22.95 8.98 32.21
CA ILE A 155 -22.85 7.78 31.35
C ILE A 155 -23.57 8.02 30.01
N ILE A 156 -24.79 8.56 30.06
CA ILE A 156 -25.57 8.88 28.86
C ILE A 156 -24.84 9.92 28.00
N ALA A 157 -24.29 10.98 28.63
CA ALA A 157 -23.52 11.98 27.91
C ALA A 157 -22.27 11.38 27.26
N ILE A 158 -21.53 10.52 27.97
CA ILE A 158 -20.33 9.86 27.45
C ILE A 158 -20.67 9.07 26.17
N ILE A 159 -21.72 8.25 26.21
CA ILE A 159 -22.18 7.45 25.07
C ILE A 159 -22.70 8.34 23.93
N PHE A 160 -23.42 9.41 24.26
CA PHE A 160 -23.97 10.33 23.26
C PHE A 160 -22.88 11.07 22.48
N PHE A 161 -21.83 11.54 23.17
CA PHE A 161 -20.71 12.26 22.55
C PHE A 161 -19.62 11.32 21.98
N LEU A 162 -19.75 10.00 22.16
CA LEU A 162 -18.81 9.00 21.67
C LEU A 162 -18.56 9.08 20.15
N PRO A 163 -19.59 9.24 19.28
CA PRO A 163 -19.36 9.36 17.84
C PRO A 163 -18.63 10.65 17.46
N PHE A 164 -18.90 11.76 18.17
CA PHE A 164 -18.20 13.02 17.95
C PHE A 164 -16.73 12.91 18.35
N ALA A 165 -16.45 12.33 19.52
CA ALA A 165 -15.09 12.02 19.96
C ALA A 165 -14.31 11.21 18.92
N ASN A 166 -14.98 10.26 18.28
CA ASN A 166 -14.38 9.47 17.22
C ASN A 166 -14.11 10.27 15.93
N ILE A 167 -15.11 10.99 15.42
CA ILE A 167 -14.99 11.79 14.20
C ILE A 167 -13.90 12.86 14.34
N PHE A 168 -13.88 13.58 15.46
CA PHE A 168 -12.86 14.59 15.70
C PHE A 168 -11.47 13.97 15.89
N ASN A 169 -11.35 12.78 16.49
CA ASN A 169 -10.06 12.12 16.62
C ASN A 169 -9.48 11.70 15.27
N VAL A 170 -10.30 11.14 14.37
CA VAL A 170 -9.88 10.81 13.01
C VAL A 170 -9.53 12.09 12.24
N ALA A 171 -10.40 13.09 12.28
CA ALA A 171 -10.20 14.34 11.54
C ALA A 171 -8.96 15.13 12.01
N ASP A 172 -8.72 15.24 13.32
CA ASP A 172 -7.55 15.93 13.87
C ASP A 172 -6.24 15.27 13.40
N ARG A 173 -6.17 13.94 13.51
CA ARG A 173 -5.00 13.17 13.08
C ARG A 173 -4.78 13.22 11.56
N SER A 174 -5.84 13.12 10.76
CA SER A 174 -5.73 13.26 9.30
C SER A 174 -5.34 14.68 8.89
N VAL A 175 -5.73 15.71 9.65
CA VAL A 175 -5.31 17.10 9.39
C VAL A 175 -3.87 17.33 9.83
N ASP A 176 -3.43 16.74 10.93
CA ASP A 176 -2.03 16.80 11.36
C ASP A 176 -1.08 16.22 10.30
N ALA A 177 -1.51 15.19 9.56
CA ALA A 177 -0.73 14.62 8.47
C ALA A 177 -0.51 15.55 7.26
N VAL A 178 -1.45 16.46 6.99
CA VAL A 178 -1.29 17.51 5.96
C VAL A 178 -0.70 18.80 6.50
N ARG A 179 -0.66 18.96 7.83
CA ARG A 179 -0.23 20.22 8.46
C ARG A 179 1.27 20.41 8.25
N GLY A 180 1.64 21.53 7.64
CA GLY A 180 3.03 21.85 7.31
C GLY A 180 3.48 21.41 5.92
N LYS A 181 2.60 20.79 5.11
CA LYS A 181 2.85 20.57 3.68
C LYS A 181 2.45 21.82 2.88
N ASP A 182 3.32 22.27 1.98
CA ASP A 182 3.11 23.49 1.19
C ASP A 182 2.15 23.25 0.00
N GLY A 183 1.12 24.09 -0.12
CA GLY A 183 0.25 24.16 -1.29
C GLY A 183 -1.20 24.54 -1.02
N ASP A 184 -1.81 25.29 -1.95
CA ASP A 184 -3.19 25.78 -1.87
C ASP A 184 -4.24 24.69 -1.57
N ARG A 185 -3.98 23.44 -1.96
CA ARG A 185 -4.90 22.32 -1.72
C ARG A 185 -4.83 21.78 -0.28
N TYR A 186 -3.65 21.77 0.36
CA TYR A 186 -3.52 21.40 1.77
C TYR A 186 -4.12 22.49 2.68
N ASN A 187 -3.90 23.76 2.35
CA ASN A 187 -4.53 24.89 3.04
C ASN A 187 -6.07 24.84 2.96
N LYS A 188 -6.63 24.36 1.84
CA LYS A 188 -8.09 24.13 1.71
C LYS A 188 -8.65 23.05 2.64
N ILE A 189 -7.82 22.21 3.23
CA ILE A 189 -8.22 21.19 4.22
C ILE A 189 -7.94 21.70 5.64
N VAL A 190 -6.72 22.22 5.87
CA VAL A 190 -6.27 22.70 7.18
C VAL A 190 -7.05 23.93 7.64
N GLU A 191 -7.19 24.96 6.78
CA GLU A 191 -7.83 26.22 7.19
C GLU A 191 -9.30 26.04 7.62
N PRO A 192 -10.16 25.31 6.88
CA PRO A 192 -11.52 25.07 7.33
C PRO A 192 -11.57 24.22 8.61
N TYR A 193 -10.68 23.23 8.75
CA TYR A 193 -10.61 22.44 9.97
C TYR A 193 -10.26 23.32 11.18
N ASP A 194 -9.19 24.10 11.09
CA ASP A 194 -8.75 24.99 12.17
C ASP A 194 -9.81 26.05 12.49
N THR A 195 -10.52 26.55 11.47
CA THR A 195 -11.56 27.59 11.63
C THR A 195 -12.85 27.06 12.25
N TYR A 196 -13.28 25.85 11.92
CA TYR A 196 -14.63 25.36 12.25
C TYR A 196 -14.65 24.13 13.16
N CYS A 197 -13.60 23.32 13.19
CA CYS A 197 -13.59 21.98 13.79
C CYS A 197 -12.58 21.82 14.92
N GLY A 198 -11.39 22.42 14.82
CA GLY A 198 -10.30 22.22 15.79
C GLY A 198 -10.70 22.55 17.23
N GLU A 199 -11.34 23.70 17.45
CA GLU A 199 -11.83 24.09 18.79
C GLU A 199 -12.95 23.18 19.32
N LEU A 200 -13.73 22.55 18.43
CA LEU A 200 -14.78 21.62 18.83
C LEU A 200 -14.20 20.27 19.26
N GLY A 201 -13.18 19.76 18.57
CA GLY A 201 -12.48 18.54 18.98
C GLY A 201 -11.88 18.66 20.39
N GLU A 202 -11.41 19.86 20.73
CA GLU A 202 -10.82 20.18 22.03
C GLU A 202 -11.85 20.40 23.16
N HIS A 203 -13.14 20.41 22.83
CA HIS A 203 -14.21 20.66 23.80
C HIS A 203 -14.27 19.60 24.90
N PHE A 204 -14.48 20.03 26.16
CA PHE A 204 -14.37 19.16 27.33
C PHE A 204 -15.29 17.92 27.27
N ALA A 205 -16.52 18.04 26.74
CA ALA A 205 -17.46 16.93 26.63
C ALA A 205 -16.95 15.86 25.66
N ILE A 206 -16.32 16.28 24.56
CA ILE A 206 -15.73 15.42 23.54
C ILE A 206 -14.48 14.75 24.12
N LYS A 207 -13.58 15.50 24.79
CA LYS A 207 -12.40 14.93 25.47
C LYS A 207 -12.76 13.94 26.57
N LEU A 208 -13.79 14.24 27.37
CA LEU A 208 -14.28 13.34 28.41
C LEU A 208 -14.80 12.04 27.80
N SER A 209 -15.59 12.12 26.72
CA SER A 209 -16.06 10.95 25.98
C SER A 209 -14.93 10.17 25.33
N ALA A 210 -13.95 10.84 24.71
CA ALA A 210 -12.79 10.19 24.13
C ALA A 210 -12.01 9.41 25.18
N THR A 211 -11.80 10.00 26.37
CA THR A 211 -11.02 9.39 27.45
C THR A 211 -11.78 8.24 28.11
N CYS A 212 -13.01 8.45 28.55
CA CYS A 212 -13.80 7.45 29.26
C CYS A 212 -14.38 6.38 28.33
N GLY A 213 -14.61 6.72 27.07
CA GLY A 213 -15.19 5.85 26.06
C GLY A 213 -14.17 5.13 25.18
N LYS A 214 -12.86 5.40 25.33
CA LYS A 214 -11.80 4.77 24.53
C LYS A 214 -11.95 3.24 24.41
N PRO A 215 -12.16 2.47 25.49
CA PRO A 215 -12.27 1.02 25.36
C PRO A 215 -13.48 0.57 24.52
N LEU A 216 -14.59 1.33 24.57
CA LEU A 216 -15.76 1.06 23.73
C LEU A 216 -15.45 1.38 22.28
N LEU A 217 -14.82 2.53 22.00
CA LEU A 217 -14.43 2.92 20.64
C LEU A 217 -13.42 1.94 20.04
N ASP A 218 -12.38 1.56 20.78
CA ASP A 218 -11.38 0.59 20.33
C ASP A 218 -12.08 -0.69 19.87
N LYS A 219 -13.03 -1.22 20.64
CA LYS A 219 -13.77 -2.43 20.27
C LYS A 219 -14.82 -2.24 19.18
N LEU A 220 -15.53 -1.10 19.14
CA LEU A 220 -16.52 -0.81 18.10
C LEU A 220 -15.87 -0.59 16.73
N CYS A 221 -14.62 -0.11 16.71
CA CYS A 221 -13.88 0.20 15.50
C CYS A 221 -12.78 -0.83 15.19
N THR A 222 -12.71 -1.94 15.91
CA THR A 222 -11.83 -3.07 15.55
C THR A 222 -12.59 -4.05 14.69
N ALA A 223 -12.01 -4.46 13.56
CA ALA A 223 -12.52 -5.53 12.72
C ALA A 223 -11.46 -6.64 12.57
N GLU A 224 -11.92 -7.88 12.42
CA GLU A 224 -11.06 -8.98 12.01
C GLU A 224 -10.98 -9.00 10.48
N ILE A 225 -9.77 -8.89 9.96
CA ILE A 225 -9.48 -8.85 8.52
C ILE A 225 -8.36 -9.85 8.29
N ASP A 226 -8.66 -10.90 7.52
CA ASP A 226 -7.75 -12.02 7.21
C ASP A 226 -7.02 -12.62 8.44
N GLY A 227 -7.69 -12.63 9.60
CA GLY A 227 -7.17 -13.19 10.86
C GLY A 227 -6.49 -12.17 11.78
N HIS A 228 -6.35 -10.91 11.34
CA HIS A 228 -5.73 -9.82 12.08
C HIS A 228 -6.78 -8.87 12.66
N ASN A 229 -6.58 -8.43 13.91
CA ASN A 229 -7.48 -7.46 14.55
C ASN A 229 -6.98 -6.04 14.28
N VAL A 230 -7.66 -5.35 13.37
CA VAL A 230 -7.24 -4.06 12.85
C VAL A 230 -8.13 -2.94 13.41
N ASN A 231 -7.54 -1.84 13.90
CA ASN A 231 -8.28 -0.65 14.34
C ASN A 231 -8.54 0.28 13.16
N LEU A 232 -9.78 0.27 12.66
CA LEU A 232 -10.16 0.99 11.45
C LEU A 232 -10.01 2.51 11.55
N ARG A 233 -9.91 3.08 12.76
CA ARG A 233 -9.68 4.53 12.93
C ARG A 233 -8.23 4.90 12.68
N ASP A 234 -7.31 4.04 13.12
CA ASP A 234 -5.88 4.22 12.86
C ASP A 234 -5.67 4.08 11.35
N GLU A 235 -6.30 3.07 10.73
CA GLU A 235 -6.25 2.89 9.28
C GLU A 235 -6.83 4.07 8.48
N CYS A 236 -7.91 4.72 8.93
CA CYS A 236 -8.39 5.96 8.29
C CYS A 236 -7.34 7.07 8.25
N VAL A 237 -6.47 7.15 9.27
CA VAL A 237 -5.40 8.14 9.33
C VAL A 237 -4.28 7.74 8.37
N GLU A 238 -3.83 6.48 8.42
CA GLU A 238 -2.78 5.99 7.52
C GLU A 238 -3.18 6.09 6.03
N VAL A 239 -4.46 5.82 5.70
CA VAL A 239 -5.00 6.04 4.34
C VAL A 239 -4.90 7.50 3.93
N ALA A 240 -5.18 8.44 4.84
CA ALA A 240 -5.04 9.85 4.53
C ALA A 240 -3.57 10.17 4.20
N ASP A 241 -2.63 9.71 5.02
CA ASP A 241 -1.18 9.89 4.84
C ASP A 241 -0.73 9.36 3.48
N VAL A 242 -1.11 8.13 3.14
CA VAL A 242 -0.81 7.52 1.84
C VAL A 242 -1.39 8.35 0.69
N VAL A 243 -2.68 8.72 0.73
CA VAL A 243 -3.30 9.53 -0.32
C VAL A 243 -2.58 10.86 -0.52
N ILE A 244 -2.11 11.49 0.56
CA ILE A 244 -1.35 12.74 0.52
C ILE A 244 0.01 12.53 -0.14
N GLU A 245 0.74 11.47 0.22
CA GLU A 245 2.02 11.13 -0.38
C GLU A 245 1.84 10.87 -1.88
N PHE A 246 0.89 10.00 -2.27
CA PHE A 246 0.59 9.71 -3.67
C PHE A 246 0.12 10.93 -4.46
N TYR A 247 -0.61 11.87 -3.84
CA TYR A 247 -0.98 13.12 -4.49
C TYR A 247 0.23 14.00 -4.81
N THR A 248 1.24 14.02 -3.93
CA THR A 248 2.50 14.74 -4.15
C THR A 248 3.22 14.18 -5.37
N LEU A 249 3.08 12.87 -5.62
CA LEU A 249 3.67 12.19 -6.78
C LEU A 249 3.00 12.57 -8.11
N GLY A 250 1.71 12.95 -8.12
CA GLY A 250 0.95 13.22 -9.34
C GLY A 250 1.42 14.40 -10.20
N LYS A 251 2.46 15.13 -9.77
CA LYS A 251 3.08 16.24 -10.51
C LYS A 251 4.53 15.97 -10.91
N ILE A 252 5.02 14.75 -10.70
CA ILE A 252 6.39 14.36 -10.97
C ILE A 252 6.55 14.08 -12.46
N ASP A 253 7.70 14.51 -13.01
CA ASP A 253 8.19 13.98 -14.27
C ASP A 253 8.73 12.57 -14.02
N TYR A 254 7.91 11.56 -14.35
CA TYR A 254 8.23 10.14 -14.20
C TYR A 254 9.32 9.66 -15.18
N SER A 255 9.80 10.51 -16.09
CA SER A 255 10.92 10.18 -16.98
C SER A 255 12.28 10.62 -16.43
N ALA A 256 12.29 11.50 -15.42
CA ALA A 256 13.51 12.02 -14.78
C ALA A 256 13.24 12.40 -13.31
N LEU A 257 13.38 11.43 -12.41
CA LEU A 257 13.17 11.62 -10.99
C LEU A 257 14.30 12.44 -10.36
N THR A 258 13.95 13.45 -9.56
CA THR A 258 14.88 14.12 -8.65
C THR A 258 15.02 13.32 -7.35
N GLU A 259 16.03 13.63 -6.53
CA GLU A 259 16.15 13.03 -5.18
C GLU A 259 14.92 13.28 -4.31
N ASP A 260 14.29 14.45 -4.43
CA ASP A 260 13.05 14.77 -3.72
C ASP A 260 11.89 13.86 -4.19
N ASN A 261 11.82 13.54 -5.48
CA ASN A 261 10.83 12.61 -6.05
C ASN A 261 11.03 11.18 -5.53
N LYS A 262 12.29 10.74 -5.45
CA LYS A 262 12.65 9.41 -4.91
C LYS A 262 12.31 9.31 -3.43
N ALA A 263 12.63 10.35 -2.66
CA ALA A 263 12.28 10.43 -1.24
C ALA A 263 10.76 10.40 -1.03
N ALA A 264 9.99 11.10 -1.87
CA ALA A 264 8.53 11.04 -1.83
C ALA A 264 7.97 9.64 -2.16
N LEU A 265 8.52 8.96 -3.17
CA LEU A 265 8.13 7.58 -3.52
C LEU A 265 8.41 6.61 -2.36
N ARG A 266 9.58 6.72 -1.73
CA ARG A 266 9.93 5.93 -0.53
C ARG A 266 9.02 6.23 0.65
N SER A 267 8.71 7.52 0.87
CA SER A 267 7.77 7.95 1.91
C SER A 267 6.38 7.35 1.68
N ALA A 268 5.89 7.34 0.44
CA ALA A 268 4.61 6.72 0.09
C ALA A 268 4.57 5.22 0.38
N VAL A 269 5.65 4.49 0.08
CA VAL A 269 5.76 3.05 0.41
C VAL A 269 5.87 2.83 1.92
N THR A 270 6.64 3.65 2.63
CA THR A 270 6.72 3.58 4.09
C THR A 270 5.36 3.89 4.75
N ALA A 271 4.57 4.81 4.19
CA ALA A 271 3.23 5.10 4.67
C ALA A 271 2.27 3.91 4.46
N LEU A 272 2.43 3.15 3.36
CA LEU A 272 1.69 1.89 3.17
C LEU A 272 2.05 0.85 4.25
N GLU A 273 3.31 0.79 4.69
CA GLU A 273 3.76 -0.16 5.73
C GLU A 273 3.20 0.13 7.12
N ASN A 274 2.92 1.41 7.43
CA ASN A 274 2.35 1.77 8.72
C ASN A 274 0.90 1.25 8.88
N SER A 275 0.32 0.77 7.78
CA SER A 275 -1.03 0.23 7.69
C SER A 275 -1.01 -1.24 7.27
N GLU A 276 -1.27 -2.12 8.24
CA GLU A 276 -1.44 -3.56 8.01
C GLU A 276 -2.58 -3.80 7.00
N TYR A 277 -3.62 -2.99 7.09
CA TYR A 277 -4.77 -3.01 6.20
C TYR A 277 -4.47 -2.59 4.76
N LEU A 278 -3.72 -1.49 4.55
CA LEU A 278 -3.38 -1.02 3.20
C LEU A 278 -2.38 -1.96 2.55
N THR A 279 -1.45 -2.54 3.31
CA THR A 279 -0.53 -3.57 2.80
C THR A 279 -1.31 -4.79 2.31
N LEU A 280 -2.27 -5.27 3.10
CA LEU A 280 -3.16 -6.36 2.70
C LEU A 280 -4.00 -6.01 1.46
N LEU A 281 -4.57 -4.80 1.45
CA LEU A 281 -5.37 -4.32 0.33
C LEU A 281 -4.54 -4.22 -0.95
N MET A 282 -3.37 -3.58 -0.89
CA MET A 282 -2.53 -3.34 -2.05
C MET A 282 -1.91 -4.64 -2.58
N SER A 283 -1.45 -5.53 -1.71
CA SER A 283 -1.03 -6.88 -2.12
C SER A 283 -2.19 -7.67 -2.75
N GLY A 284 -3.40 -7.57 -2.17
CA GLY A 284 -4.62 -8.14 -2.75
C GLY A 284 -4.97 -7.58 -4.13
N ILE A 285 -4.84 -6.26 -4.32
CA ILE A 285 -5.03 -5.60 -5.62
C ILE A 285 -4.00 -6.09 -6.63
N PHE A 286 -2.71 -6.12 -6.27
CA PHE A 286 -1.63 -6.57 -7.15
C PHE A 286 -1.83 -8.04 -7.56
N ARG A 287 -2.22 -8.88 -6.60
CA ARG A 287 -2.59 -10.28 -6.81
C ARG A 287 -3.76 -10.46 -7.75
N ASP A 288 -4.86 -9.75 -7.49
CA ASP A 288 -6.07 -9.84 -8.31
C ASP A 288 -5.82 -9.30 -9.73
N MET A 289 -5.03 -8.23 -9.88
CA MET A 289 -4.56 -7.72 -11.18
C MET A 289 -3.70 -8.75 -11.92
N GLY A 290 -2.69 -9.31 -11.25
CA GLY A 290 -1.83 -10.35 -11.81
C GLY A 290 -2.65 -11.54 -12.32
N ARG A 291 -3.63 -12.00 -11.54
CA ARG A 291 -4.55 -13.08 -11.94
C ARG A 291 -5.43 -12.70 -13.13
N ALA A 292 -5.96 -11.47 -13.15
CA ALA A 292 -6.77 -11.01 -14.28
C ALA A 292 -5.96 -10.99 -15.59
N PHE A 293 -4.67 -10.69 -15.52
CA PHE A 293 -3.76 -10.78 -16.66
C PHE A 293 -3.45 -12.24 -17.03
N THR A 294 -3.12 -13.12 -16.07
CA THR A 294 -2.82 -14.54 -16.37
C THR A 294 -4.02 -15.29 -16.93
N ASP A 295 -5.23 -14.96 -16.46
CA ASP A 295 -6.48 -15.61 -16.87
C ASP A 295 -7.01 -15.06 -18.20
N GLY A 296 -6.31 -14.09 -18.81
CA GLY A 296 -6.68 -13.48 -20.08
C GLY A 296 -7.94 -12.61 -20.02
N VAL A 297 -8.33 -12.19 -18.81
CA VAL A 297 -9.47 -11.28 -18.60
C VAL A 297 -9.12 -9.88 -19.08
N VAL A 298 -7.89 -9.44 -18.81
CA VAL A 298 -7.32 -8.20 -19.37
C VAL A 298 -6.24 -8.60 -20.39
N PRO A 299 -6.43 -8.32 -21.69
CA PRO A 299 -5.45 -8.67 -22.70
C PRO A 299 -4.21 -7.81 -22.53
N VAL A 300 -3.07 -8.44 -22.25
CA VAL A 300 -1.75 -7.79 -22.31
C VAL A 300 -0.92 -8.55 -23.32
N SER A 301 -0.39 -7.81 -24.29
CA SER A 301 0.52 -8.35 -25.29
C SER A 301 1.64 -7.35 -25.49
N ALA A 302 2.88 -7.81 -25.33
CA ALA A 302 4.05 -7.10 -25.81
C ALA A 302 4.49 -7.74 -27.14
N PRO A 303 5.10 -6.96 -28.06
CA PRO A 303 5.76 -7.56 -29.21
C PRO A 303 6.96 -8.38 -28.75
N ALA A 304 7.26 -9.48 -29.45
CA ALA A 304 8.50 -10.22 -29.23
C ALA A 304 9.72 -9.28 -29.46
N PRO A 305 10.78 -9.39 -28.66
CA PRO A 305 11.02 -10.38 -27.60
C PRO A 305 10.55 -9.97 -26.19
N TYR A 306 9.86 -8.83 -26.06
CA TYR A 306 9.51 -8.25 -24.75
C TYR A 306 8.39 -9.01 -24.02
N ASP A 307 7.66 -9.89 -24.70
CA ASP A 307 6.65 -10.77 -24.11
C ASP A 307 7.23 -11.79 -23.13
N VAL A 308 8.51 -12.13 -23.28
CA VAL A 308 9.25 -13.03 -22.38
C VAL A 308 9.41 -12.45 -20.98
N ILE A 309 9.56 -11.13 -20.85
CA ILE A 309 9.64 -10.43 -19.54
C ILE A 309 8.25 -10.20 -18.94
N LEU A 310 7.26 -9.96 -19.80
CA LEU A 310 5.91 -9.60 -19.39
C LEU A 310 5.24 -10.69 -18.55
N ASN A 311 5.36 -11.96 -18.96
CA ASN A 311 4.71 -13.08 -18.28
C ASN A 311 5.26 -13.34 -16.86
N PRO A 312 6.58 -13.37 -16.62
CA PRO A 312 7.17 -13.44 -15.28
C PRO A 312 6.78 -12.26 -14.39
N ALA A 313 6.76 -11.03 -14.93
CA ALA A 313 6.33 -9.85 -14.16
C ALA A 313 4.85 -9.94 -13.73
N ILE A 314 3.96 -10.38 -14.64
CA ILE A 314 2.55 -10.62 -14.34
C ILE A 314 2.40 -11.74 -13.28
N THR A 315 3.20 -12.80 -13.39
CA THR A 315 3.15 -13.93 -12.46
C THR A 315 3.57 -13.51 -11.06
N MET A 316 4.62 -12.68 -10.93
CA MET A 316 5.05 -12.10 -9.66
C MET A 316 3.94 -11.28 -9.00
N PHE A 317 3.22 -10.46 -9.78
CA PHE A 317 2.04 -9.77 -9.24
C PHE A 317 0.96 -10.75 -8.77
N ALA A 318 0.69 -11.81 -9.53
CA ALA A 318 -0.32 -12.83 -9.21
C ALA A 318 -0.01 -13.66 -7.95
N THR A 319 1.24 -13.66 -7.49
CA THR A 319 1.72 -14.32 -6.26
C THR A 319 2.03 -13.36 -5.13
N SER A 320 1.70 -12.06 -5.27
CA SER A 320 1.89 -11.07 -4.22
C SER A 320 1.01 -11.35 -2.99
N ASP A 321 1.59 -11.19 -1.81
CA ASP A 321 0.97 -11.28 -0.50
C ASP A 321 1.58 -10.28 0.48
N GLU A 322 1.03 -10.19 1.69
CA GLU A 322 1.48 -9.26 2.74
C GLU A 322 2.94 -9.44 3.18
N ASN A 323 3.54 -10.62 2.96
CA ASN A 323 4.91 -10.92 3.39
C ASN A 323 5.95 -10.53 2.34
N ASN A 324 5.62 -10.68 1.05
CA ASN A 324 6.53 -10.34 -0.05
C ASN A 324 6.32 -8.92 -0.61
N PHE A 325 5.11 -8.35 -0.49
CA PHE A 325 4.72 -7.10 -1.14
C PHE A 325 5.70 -5.95 -0.89
N ARG A 326 6.16 -5.78 0.35
CA ARG A 326 7.11 -4.72 0.70
C ARG A 326 8.44 -4.90 -0.04
N SER A 327 9.07 -6.05 0.13
CA SER A 327 10.37 -6.35 -0.48
C SER A 327 10.28 -6.19 -2.00
N ASP A 328 9.15 -6.60 -2.58
CA ASP A 328 8.86 -6.48 -4.00
C ASP A 328 8.75 -5.04 -4.46
N VAL A 329 7.91 -4.24 -3.80
CA VAL A 329 7.74 -2.81 -4.12
C VAL A 329 9.04 -2.03 -3.92
N ASP A 330 9.79 -2.30 -2.86
CA ASP A 330 11.09 -1.67 -2.60
C ASP A 330 12.10 -2.00 -3.70
N THR A 331 12.13 -3.26 -4.15
CA THR A 331 13.00 -3.71 -5.24
C THR A 331 12.61 -3.03 -6.55
N LEU A 332 11.32 -3.00 -6.88
CA LEU A 332 10.80 -2.34 -8.08
C LEU A 332 11.08 -0.84 -8.08
N LEU A 333 10.96 -0.18 -6.92
CA LEU A 333 11.32 1.23 -6.77
C LEU A 333 12.81 1.47 -7.01
N ASP A 334 13.69 0.62 -6.47
CA ASP A 334 15.12 0.76 -6.69
C ASP A 334 15.49 0.55 -8.16
N VAL A 335 14.91 -0.46 -8.82
CA VAL A 335 15.06 -0.66 -10.26
C VAL A 335 14.58 0.59 -11.02
N TYR A 336 13.42 1.14 -10.65
CA TYR A 336 12.89 2.36 -11.27
C TYR A 336 13.82 3.57 -11.07
N PHE A 337 14.45 3.71 -9.91
CA PHE A 337 15.42 4.78 -9.64
C PHE A 337 16.69 4.61 -10.49
N ILE A 338 17.20 3.38 -10.60
CA ILE A 338 18.35 3.06 -11.45
C ILE A 338 18.03 3.45 -12.92
N LEU A 339 16.88 3.03 -13.44
CA LEU A 339 16.46 3.35 -14.80
C LEU A 339 16.26 4.86 -15.04
N SER A 340 15.77 5.58 -14.03
CA SER A 340 15.65 7.04 -14.08
C SER A 340 17.01 7.73 -14.14
N ASP A 341 17.93 7.36 -13.25
CA ASP A 341 19.25 8.00 -13.12
C ASP A 341 20.13 7.79 -14.34
N SER A 342 20.04 6.59 -14.92
CA SER A 342 20.74 6.26 -16.17
C SER A 342 20.09 6.87 -17.41
N GLY A 343 18.94 7.56 -17.27
CA GLY A 343 18.24 8.20 -18.38
C GLY A 343 17.47 7.24 -19.31
N VAL A 344 17.35 5.96 -18.93
CA VAL A 344 16.61 4.94 -19.70
C VAL A 344 15.13 5.35 -19.85
N LEU A 345 14.50 5.80 -18.77
CA LEU A 345 13.09 6.22 -18.80
C LEU A 345 12.85 7.43 -19.71
N LYS A 346 13.84 8.32 -19.82
CA LYS A 346 13.79 9.49 -20.71
C LYS A 346 13.95 9.09 -22.19
N ALA A 347 14.68 8.02 -22.47
CA ALA A 347 14.86 7.49 -23.81
C ALA A 347 13.57 6.85 -24.38
N PHE A 348 12.73 6.27 -23.52
CA PHE A 348 11.41 5.70 -23.88
C PHE A 348 10.44 6.68 -24.56
N GLY A 349 10.67 7.99 -24.45
CA GLY A 349 9.79 9.04 -24.99
C GLY A 349 10.30 9.78 -26.23
N GLN A 350 11.48 9.43 -26.77
CA GLN A 350 12.15 10.23 -27.82
C GLN A 350 11.90 9.69 -29.25
N GLU A 351 12.36 10.39 -30.28
CA GLU A 351 12.42 9.86 -31.66
C GLU A 351 13.77 9.11 -31.80
N GLY A 352 13.79 7.86 -32.29
CA GLY A 352 15.00 7.01 -32.28
C GLY A 352 15.26 6.28 -30.94
N GLN A 353 14.17 5.88 -30.26
CA GLN A 353 14.17 5.34 -28.89
C GLN A 353 15.12 4.16 -28.68
N GLU A 354 15.28 3.29 -29.66
CA GLU A 354 16.11 2.08 -29.55
C GLU A 354 17.59 2.41 -29.31
N ASP A 355 18.16 3.36 -30.07
CA ASP A 355 19.56 3.77 -29.92
C ASP A 355 19.79 4.54 -28.60
N ALA A 356 18.85 5.39 -28.21
CA ALA A 356 18.93 6.16 -26.97
C ALA A 356 18.77 5.27 -25.73
N MET A 357 17.88 4.27 -25.78
CA MET A 357 17.73 3.27 -24.72
C MET A 357 18.98 2.39 -24.62
N ARG A 358 19.50 1.92 -25.77
CA ARG A 358 20.74 1.16 -25.84
C ARG A 358 21.88 1.86 -25.10
N ASN A 359 22.16 3.12 -25.47
CA ASN A 359 23.25 3.89 -24.88
C ASN A 359 23.08 4.13 -23.37
N ALA A 360 21.83 4.23 -22.89
CA ALA A 360 21.53 4.39 -21.48
C ALA A 360 21.71 3.08 -20.68
N PHE A 361 21.41 1.92 -21.28
CA PHE A 361 21.58 0.61 -20.65
C PHE A 361 23.05 0.23 -20.45
N ILE A 362 23.94 0.60 -21.38
CA ILE A 362 25.40 0.34 -21.29
C ILE A 362 26.20 1.44 -20.58
N LEU A 363 25.52 2.46 -20.06
CA LEU A 363 26.19 3.54 -19.36
C LEU A 363 26.92 2.97 -18.14
N LYS A 364 28.25 3.00 -18.15
CA LYS A 364 29.10 2.62 -17.01
C LYS A 364 29.16 3.74 -16.00
N ASP A 365 29.07 3.38 -14.72
CA ASP A 365 29.29 4.32 -13.63
C ASP A 365 30.77 4.50 -13.25
N GLU A 366 31.02 5.22 -12.15
CA GLU A 366 32.38 5.46 -11.65
C GLU A 366 33.15 4.18 -11.26
N ASN A 367 32.43 3.06 -11.04
CA ASN A 367 32.99 1.76 -10.70
C ASN A 367 33.02 0.80 -11.91
N GLY A 368 32.60 1.25 -13.10
CA GLY A 368 32.56 0.43 -14.31
C GLY A 368 31.32 -0.44 -14.46
N GLU A 369 30.35 -0.35 -13.54
CA GLU A 369 29.12 -1.16 -13.56
C GLU A 369 28.08 -0.54 -14.49
N THR A 370 27.51 -1.34 -15.39
CA THR A 370 26.47 -0.89 -16.34
C THR A 370 25.09 -0.84 -15.70
N THR A 371 24.17 -0.06 -16.31
CA THR A 371 22.79 0.06 -15.83
C THR A 371 22.07 -1.28 -15.79
N VAL A 372 22.30 -2.15 -16.77
CA VAL A 372 21.71 -3.50 -16.82
C VAL A 372 22.17 -4.33 -15.62
N ASN A 373 23.47 -4.35 -15.33
CA ASN A 373 24.03 -5.08 -14.20
C ASN A 373 23.47 -4.57 -12.86
N LYS A 374 23.33 -3.25 -12.70
CA LYS A 374 22.68 -2.67 -11.51
C LYS A 374 21.25 -3.15 -11.32
N VAL A 375 20.47 -3.21 -12.41
CA VAL A 375 19.07 -3.68 -12.37
C VAL A 375 19.03 -5.17 -12.02
N VAL A 376 19.86 -5.99 -12.66
CA VAL A 376 19.95 -7.43 -12.41
C VAL A 376 20.36 -7.72 -10.97
N ASN A 377 21.43 -7.07 -10.49
CA ASN A 377 21.92 -7.18 -9.12
C ASN A 377 20.83 -6.80 -8.11
N LYS A 378 20.02 -5.78 -8.41
CA LYS A 378 18.92 -5.38 -7.54
C LYS A 378 17.78 -6.39 -7.53
N LEU A 379 17.41 -6.95 -8.68
CA LEU A 379 16.37 -7.97 -8.79
C LEU A 379 16.80 -9.29 -8.13
N ASN A 380 18.06 -9.72 -8.26
CA ASN A 380 18.59 -10.94 -7.64
C ASN A 380 18.63 -10.89 -6.11
N GLN A 381 18.69 -9.69 -5.51
CA GLN A 381 18.59 -9.54 -4.05
C GLN A 381 17.20 -9.91 -3.50
N ASN A 382 16.19 -10.04 -4.35
CA ASN A 382 14.85 -10.45 -3.98
C ASN A 382 14.48 -11.79 -4.64
N GLU A 383 14.36 -12.85 -3.84
CA GLU A 383 14.05 -14.21 -4.31
C GLU A 383 12.78 -14.27 -5.16
N HIS A 384 11.75 -13.48 -4.83
CA HIS A 384 10.49 -13.45 -5.58
C HIS A 384 10.62 -12.79 -6.96
N MET A 385 11.66 -11.98 -7.18
CA MET A 385 11.96 -11.27 -8.43
C MET A 385 12.94 -12.03 -9.34
N SER A 386 13.59 -13.10 -8.85
CA SER A 386 14.55 -13.91 -9.61
C SER A 386 14.03 -14.40 -10.99
N PRO A 387 12.74 -14.78 -11.16
CA PRO A 387 12.21 -15.15 -12.47
C PRO A 387 12.27 -14.03 -13.52
N ILE A 388 12.26 -12.76 -13.10
CA ILE A 388 12.38 -11.60 -13.99
C ILE A 388 13.81 -11.49 -14.50
N VAL A 389 14.82 -11.76 -13.66
CA VAL A 389 16.24 -11.74 -14.08
C VAL A 389 16.48 -12.75 -15.18
N LYS A 390 16.00 -13.99 -14.98
CA LYS A 390 16.09 -15.02 -16.02
C LYS A 390 15.43 -14.56 -17.33
N ALA A 391 14.27 -13.91 -17.25
CA ALA A 391 13.57 -13.41 -18.42
C ALA A 391 14.32 -12.27 -19.13
N ILE A 392 15.03 -11.42 -18.38
CA ILE A 392 15.92 -10.39 -18.93
C ILE A 392 17.11 -11.04 -19.64
N THR A 393 17.70 -12.10 -19.08
CA THR A 393 18.76 -12.88 -19.76
C THR A 393 18.22 -13.54 -21.04
N ASP A 394 17.08 -14.21 -20.96
CA ASP A 394 16.45 -14.88 -22.10
C ASP A 394 16.14 -13.86 -23.20
N MET A 395 15.61 -12.67 -22.85
CA MET A 395 15.40 -11.58 -23.80
C MET A 395 16.71 -11.10 -24.43
N SER A 396 17.78 -10.95 -23.64
CA SER A 396 19.09 -10.49 -24.14
C SER A 396 19.67 -11.48 -25.16
N LEU A 397 19.56 -12.78 -24.88
CA LEU A 397 19.91 -13.86 -25.82
C LEU A 397 19.03 -13.84 -27.08
N ILE A 398 17.74 -13.57 -26.96
CA ILE A 398 16.84 -13.45 -28.13
C ILE A 398 17.19 -12.24 -28.98
N MET A 399 17.48 -11.09 -28.37
CA MET A 399 17.88 -9.89 -29.12
C MET A 399 19.18 -10.14 -29.88
N LEU A 400 20.15 -10.76 -29.22
CA LEU A 400 21.42 -11.15 -29.81
C LEU A 400 21.24 -12.16 -30.96
N THR A 401 20.44 -13.21 -30.79
CA THR A 401 20.18 -14.21 -31.84
C THR A 401 19.33 -13.66 -33.01
N ASN A 402 18.33 -12.81 -32.74
CA ASN A 402 17.49 -12.18 -33.77
C ASN A 402 18.25 -11.16 -34.63
N GLN A 403 19.12 -10.33 -34.04
CA GLN A 403 19.97 -9.42 -34.83
C GLN A 403 20.97 -10.18 -35.72
N LEU A 404 21.34 -11.39 -35.32
CA LEU A 404 22.23 -12.28 -36.07
C LEU A 404 21.48 -13.19 -37.05
N GLY A 405 20.15 -13.05 -37.17
CA GLY A 405 19.33 -13.74 -38.16
C GLY A 405 19.04 -15.22 -37.84
N VAL A 406 19.11 -15.61 -36.57
CA VAL A 406 18.94 -17.00 -36.12
C VAL A 406 17.52 -17.22 -35.57
N ASP A 407 16.83 -18.22 -36.08
CA ASP A 407 15.51 -18.68 -35.61
C ASP A 407 15.74 -19.79 -34.55
N ALA A 408 16.08 -19.42 -33.31
CA ALA A 408 16.63 -20.36 -32.31
C ALA A 408 15.60 -20.88 -31.29
N ASN A 409 15.75 -22.15 -30.89
CA ASN A 409 15.08 -22.74 -29.73
C ASN A 409 15.81 -22.32 -28.44
N ILE A 410 15.29 -21.27 -27.80
CA ILE A 410 15.94 -20.49 -26.72
C ILE A 410 16.50 -21.36 -25.59
N ALA A 411 15.77 -22.39 -25.14
CA ALA A 411 16.20 -23.24 -24.04
C ALA A 411 17.44 -24.09 -24.40
N GLU A 412 17.50 -24.61 -25.63
CA GLU A 412 18.65 -25.37 -26.12
C GLU A 412 19.86 -24.46 -26.35
N THR A 413 19.63 -23.23 -26.84
CA THR A 413 20.70 -22.24 -26.99
C THR A 413 21.26 -21.78 -25.65
N TYR A 414 20.41 -21.54 -24.64
CA TYR A 414 20.85 -21.16 -23.30
C TYR A 414 21.77 -22.24 -22.68
N ASP A 415 21.31 -23.50 -22.63
CA ASP A 415 22.09 -24.59 -22.04
C ASP A 415 23.39 -24.86 -22.83
N SER A 416 23.33 -24.77 -24.16
CA SER A 416 24.48 -24.97 -25.03
C SER A 416 25.55 -23.87 -24.84
N VAL A 417 25.13 -22.59 -24.82
CA VAL A 417 26.05 -21.46 -24.59
C VAL A 417 26.60 -21.52 -23.17
N LYS A 418 25.79 -21.85 -22.16
CA LYS A 418 26.28 -21.99 -20.77
C LYS A 418 27.35 -23.08 -20.63
N ASN A 419 27.10 -24.26 -21.19
CA ASN A 419 28.08 -25.34 -21.15
C ASN A 419 29.36 -24.97 -21.90
N GLY A 420 29.25 -24.31 -23.06
CA GLY A 420 30.43 -23.86 -23.79
C GLY A 420 31.20 -22.76 -23.05
N MET A 421 30.53 -21.81 -22.39
CA MET A 421 31.19 -20.80 -21.53
C MET A 421 31.95 -21.44 -20.38
N GLN A 422 31.42 -22.52 -19.82
CA GLN A 422 32.12 -23.28 -18.81
C GLN A 422 33.40 -23.94 -19.35
N GLU A 423 33.41 -24.34 -20.62
CA GLU A 423 34.64 -24.80 -21.29
C GLU A 423 35.61 -23.65 -21.59
N VAL A 424 35.13 -22.42 -21.79
CA VAL A 424 35.98 -21.22 -21.97
C VAL A 424 36.68 -20.86 -20.65
N ILE A 425 35.95 -20.84 -19.52
CA ILE A 425 36.54 -20.55 -18.20
C ILE A 425 37.53 -21.64 -17.77
N ALA A 426 37.28 -22.89 -18.16
CA ALA A 426 38.17 -24.01 -17.85
C ALA A 426 39.48 -24.02 -18.68
N VAL A 427 39.69 -23.04 -19.58
CA VAL A 427 40.98 -22.87 -20.25
C VAL A 427 41.99 -22.38 -19.21
N ASP A 428 42.92 -23.27 -18.87
CA ASP A 428 43.92 -23.08 -17.81
C ASP A 428 45.14 -22.32 -18.36
N ARG A 429 45.42 -21.14 -17.79
CA ARG A 429 46.52 -20.25 -18.17
C ARG A 429 47.88 -20.94 -18.06
N ASP A 430 48.07 -21.83 -17.08
CA ASP A 430 49.34 -22.51 -16.81
C ASP A 430 49.72 -23.51 -17.93
N GLN A 431 48.79 -23.83 -18.84
CA GLN A 431 49.04 -24.71 -19.98
C GLN A 431 49.74 -24.01 -21.16
N TYR A 432 49.87 -22.67 -21.12
CA TYR A 432 50.34 -21.86 -22.24
C TYR A 432 51.62 -21.07 -21.89
N GLY A 433 52.53 -20.96 -22.86
CA GLY A 433 53.87 -20.40 -22.65
C GLY A 433 53.92 -18.86 -22.61
N SER A 434 52.85 -18.19 -23.03
CA SER A 434 52.72 -16.74 -23.08
C SER A 434 51.25 -16.30 -22.95
N ASP A 435 51.02 -15.03 -22.59
CA ASP A 435 49.66 -14.48 -22.44
C ASP A 435 48.93 -14.47 -23.79
N GLU A 436 49.63 -14.11 -24.88
CA GLU A 436 49.08 -14.16 -26.25
C GLU A 436 48.62 -15.58 -26.66
N GLU A 437 49.40 -16.63 -26.33
CA GLU A 437 49.01 -18.03 -26.65
C GLU A 437 47.79 -18.49 -25.85
N TYR A 438 47.59 -17.93 -24.66
CA TYR A 438 46.44 -18.21 -23.81
C TYR A 438 45.19 -17.48 -24.28
N GLU A 439 45.31 -16.16 -24.51
CA GLU A 439 44.22 -15.31 -25.03
C GLU A 439 43.71 -15.86 -26.37
N GLU A 440 44.62 -16.26 -27.29
CA GLU A 440 44.24 -16.86 -28.57
C GLU A 440 43.47 -18.19 -28.38
N ALA A 441 43.89 -19.02 -27.42
CA ALA A 441 43.22 -20.30 -27.14
C ALA A 441 41.84 -20.12 -26.49
N ARG A 442 41.73 -19.21 -25.53
CA ARG A 442 40.47 -18.79 -24.88
C ARG A 442 39.51 -18.19 -25.90
N ASN A 443 39.95 -17.22 -26.69
CA ASN A 443 39.13 -16.54 -27.69
C ASN A 443 38.73 -17.48 -28.84
N THR A 444 39.58 -18.43 -29.20
CA THR A 444 39.20 -19.51 -30.13
C THR A 444 38.07 -20.37 -29.56
N LYS A 445 38.20 -20.80 -28.29
CA LYS A 445 37.20 -21.65 -27.63
C LYS A 445 35.86 -20.91 -27.44
N LEU A 446 35.95 -19.63 -27.13
CA LEU A 446 34.84 -18.71 -27.03
C LEU A 446 34.14 -18.55 -28.38
N ASN A 447 34.90 -18.27 -29.44
CA ASN A 447 34.36 -18.13 -30.78
C ASN A 447 33.74 -19.44 -31.30
N GLU A 448 34.34 -20.59 -31.01
CA GLU A 448 33.77 -21.91 -31.30
C GLU A 448 32.42 -22.11 -30.61
N THR A 449 32.36 -21.87 -29.29
CA THR A 449 31.14 -21.97 -28.48
C THR A 449 30.00 -21.12 -29.06
N LEU A 450 30.32 -19.89 -29.43
CA LEU A 450 29.35 -18.95 -29.98
C LEU A 450 28.93 -19.36 -31.41
N THR A 451 29.89 -19.69 -32.27
CA THR A 451 29.65 -20.08 -33.67
C THR A 451 28.82 -21.36 -33.77
N GLU A 452 29.04 -22.34 -32.88
CA GLU A 452 28.24 -23.57 -32.81
C GLU A 452 26.76 -23.29 -32.49
N ASN A 453 26.49 -22.17 -31.82
CA ASN A 453 25.16 -21.67 -31.53
C ASN A 453 24.66 -20.62 -32.55
N ASN A 454 25.34 -20.49 -33.70
CA ASN A 454 25.11 -19.49 -34.75
C ASN A 454 25.27 -18.03 -34.28
N ILE A 455 26.00 -17.80 -33.19
CA ILE A 455 26.38 -16.49 -32.71
C ILE A 455 27.74 -16.14 -33.34
N ASN A 456 27.75 -15.23 -34.32
CA ASN A 456 28.98 -14.77 -34.96
C ASN A 456 29.32 -13.38 -34.43
N LEU A 457 30.41 -13.28 -33.70
CA LEU A 457 30.97 -12.02 -33.22
C LEU A 457 32.20 -11.65 -34.06
N SER A 458 32.52 -10.37 -34.11
CA SER A 458 33.80 -9.87 -34.62
C SER A 458 34.95 -10.24 -33.67
N ASP A 459 36.17 -10.31 -34.17
CA ASP A 459 37.34 -10.64 -33.36
C ASP A 459 37.50 -9.67 -32.17
N GLU A 460 37.17 -8.39 -32.36
CA GLU A 460 37.21 -7.35 -31.32
C GLU A 460 36.14 -7.55 -30.23
N GLU A 461 34.95 -8.03 -30.59
CA GLU A 461 33.92 -8.44 -29.62
C GLU A 461 34.40 -9.65 -28.81
N VAL A 462 34.89 -10.69 -29.49
CA VAL A 462 35.40 -11.93 -28.85
C VAL A 462 36.54 -11.61 -27.87
N ASP A 463 37.48 -10.75 -28.27
CA ASP A 463 38.59 -10.31 -27.41
C ASP A 463 38.08 -9.58 -26.16
N GLY A 464 37.20 -8.59 -26.33
CA GLY A 464 36.68 -7.81 -25.20
C GLY A 464 35.87 -8.62 -24.20
N ILE A 465 35.18 -9.66 -24.66
CA ILE A 465 34.48 -10.61 -23.80
C ILE A 465 35.46 -11.52 -23.07
N GLY A 466 36.46 -12.04 -23.78
CA GLY A 466 37.47 -12.90 -23.17
C GLY A 466 38.20 -12.17 -22.03
N ASP A 467 38.51 -10.89 -22.22
CA ASP A 467 39.15 -10.06 -21.19
C ASP A 467 38.25 -9.88 -19.96
N TYR A 468 36.94 -9.74 -20.17
CA TYR A 468 35.97 -9.68 -19.07
C TYR A 468 35.95 -10.98 -18.26
N ILE A 469 35.98 -12.13 -18.95
CA ILE A 469 35.98 -13.45 -18.32
C ILE A 469 37.19 -13.59 -17.39
N ASP A 470 38.39 -13.24 -17.87
CA ASP A 470 39.61 -13.36 -17.08
C ASP A 470 39.70 -12.39 -15.90
N GLU A 471 39.13 -11.19 -16.06
CA GLU A 471 39.13 -10.18 -15.00
C GLU A 471 38.20 -10.55 -13.84
N HIS A 472 37.12 -11.31 -14.11
CA HIS A 472 36.04 -11.53 -13.15
C HIS A 472 35.85 -12.99 -12.71
N TYR A 473 36.36 -13.96 -13.46
CA TYR A 473 36.12 -15.38 -13.20
C TYR A 473 37.42 -16.19 -13.12
N GLY A 474 37.46 -17.14 -12.17
CA GLY A 474 38.60 -18.03 -11.96
C GLY A 474 38.42 -19.40 -12.61
N GLU A 475 39.52 -20.08 -12.89
CA GLU A 475 39.64 -21.30 -13.72
C GLU A 475 38.92 -22.56 -13.19
N ASP A 476 38.37 -22.56 -11.97
CA ASP A 476 38.08 -23.80 -11.21
C ASP A 476 36.63 -23.96 -10.68
N ASN A 477 35.68 -23.14 -11.13
CA ASN A 477 34.29 -23.22 -10.63
C ASN A 477 33.28 -23.71 -11.68
N GLU A 478 32.30 -24.49 -11.20
CA GLU A 478 31.09 -24.82 -11.97
C GLU A 478 30.28 -23.53 -12.14
N LEU A 479 30.11 -23.09 -13.39
CA LEU A 479 29.52 -21.80 -13.74
C LEU A 479 28.06 -21.77 -13.27
N THR A 480 27.79 -20.97 -12.23
CA THR A 480 26.43 -20.81 -11.69
C THR A 480 25.55 -20.07 -12.70
N ASP A 481 24.23 -20.15 -12.54
CA ASP A 481 23.31 -19.35 -13.39
C ASP A 481 23.56 -17.85 -13.24
N GLU A 482 23.97 -17.39 -12.06
CA GLU A 482 24.26 -15.98 -11.78
C GLU A 482 25.53 -15.51 -12.49
N GLU A 483 26.60 -16.29 -12.42
CA GLU A 483 27.85 -16.03 -13.16
C GLU A 483 27.62 -16.11 -14.67
N PHE A 484 26.81 -17.07 -15.14
CA PHE A 484 26.49 -17.17 -16.58
C PHE A 484 25.73 -15.95 -17.06
N ASN A 485 24.73 -15.51 -16.29
CA ASN A 485 23.95 -14.33 -16.60
C ASN A 485 24.84 -13.08 -16.69
N ASP A 486 25.76 -12.90 -15.74
CA ASP A 486 26.68 -11.75 -15.73
C ASP A 486 27.63 -11.75 -16.94
N ILE A 487 28.15 -12.91 -17.36
CA ILE A 487 28.91 -13.01 -18.60
C ILE A 487 28.01 -12.67 -19.79
N ILE A 488 26.80 -13.25 -19.92
CA ILE A 488 25.81 -12.91 -20.97
C ILE A 488 25.50 -11.41 -21.03
N PHE A 489 25.41 -10.73 -19.88
CA PHE A 489 25.21 -9.29 -19.84
C PHE A 489 26.46 -8.51 -20.27
N SER A 490 27.67 -8.99 -19.98
CA SER A 490 28.89 -8.38 -20.52
C SER A 490 29.00 -8.54 -22.04
N TYR A 491 28.54 -9.65 -22.64
CA TYR A 491 28.39 -9.76 -24.11
C TYR A 491 27.46 -8.69 -24.64
N TYR A 492 26.32 -8.47 -23.97
CA TYR A 492 25.36 -7.44 -24.35
C TYR A 492 25.98 -6.05 -24.24
N ASP A 493 26.75 -5.77 -23.19
CA ASP A 493 27.44 -4.49 -23.00
C ASP A 493 28.52 -4.23 -24.06
N VAL A 494 29.32 -5.23 -24.41
CA VAL A 494 30.34 -5.16 -25.47
C VAL A 494 29.69 -4.97 -26.84
N TYR A 495 28.65 -5.75 -27.14
CA TYR A 495 27.89 -5.67 -28.39
C TYR A 495 27.22 -4.30 -28.57
N LEU A 496 26.53 -3.79 -27.55
CA LEU A 496 25.86 -2.51 -27.60
C LEU A 496 26.85 -1.33 -27.67
N GLY A 497 28.04 -1.47 -27.05
CA GLY A 497 29.13 -0.49 -27.13
C GLY A 497 29.70 -0.33 -28.55
N LEU A 498 29.98 -1.46 -29.22
CA LEU A 498 30.62 -1.47 -30.54
C LEU A 498 29.68 -1.02 -31.68
N GLN A 499 28.36 -1.24 -31.56
CA GLN A 499 27.39 -0.65 -32.49
C GLN A 499 27.20 0.87 -32.29
N GLY A 500 27.49 1.41 -31.11
CA GLY A 500 27.48 2.85 -30.84
C GLY A 500 28.61 3.59 -31.58
N GLU A 501 29.82 3.03 -31.56
CA GLU A 501 31.01 3.61 -32.20
C GLU A 501 30.98 3.51 -33.74
N GLY A 502 30.24 2.55 -34.30
CA GLY A 502 30.04 2.40 -35.74
C GLY A 502 29.14 3.47 -36.41
N SER A 503 28.53 4.37 -35.63
CA SER A 503 27.61 5.40 -36.15
C SER A 503 28.23 6.80 -36.33
N GLU A 504 29.50 7.00 -35.95
CA GLU A 504 30.26 8.23 -36.20
C GLU A 504 31.39 8.00 -37.21
N ASN A 505 31.07 7.69 -38.47
CA ASN A 505 31.82 8.18 -39.63
C ASN A 505 30.94 8.13 -40.90
N PRO A 506 30.92 9.20 -41.72
CA PRO A 506 29.85 9.51 -42.69
C PRO A 506 29.71 8.57 -43.89
#